data_AF-A0A7T7R6M6-F1
#
_entry.id   AF-A0A7T7R6M6-F1
#
_cell.length_a   1.000
_cell.length_b   1.000
_cell.length_c   1.000
_cell.angle_alpha   90.00
_cell.angle_beta   90.00
_cell.angle_gamma   90.00
#
_symmetry.space_group_name_H-M   'P 1'
#
loop_
_entity.id
_entity.type
_entity.pdbx_description
1 polymer ?
#
loop_
_entity_poly.entity_id
_entity_poly.type
_entity_poly.pdbx_seq_one_letter_code
_entity_poly.pdbx_strand_id
1 'polypeptide(L)'
;MSEPVNIFQQTRKHLKTGNFTFLSTQVAAWQKLTKLIQPILPQPEQWQVVCYEHGILTITGANQAMISQLAYLQKQYISQLLQLPEFKDLQKLQVRLRIQTQPPLKPQSLSRSLSPDTQDLLRGAADFVSDPKLSQAMLRLARNKK
;
A
#
# COMPACT_ATOMS: atom_id res chain seq x y z
N MET A 1 -29.14 -32.93 -11.87
CA MET A 1 -28.05 -32.02 -12.31
C MET A 1 -27.72 -31.16 -11.10
N SER A 2 -26.62 -31.46 -10.40
CA SER A 2 -26.28 -30.80 -9.13
C SER A 2 -25.51 -29.51 -9.40
N GLU A 3 -26.02 -28.41 -8.89
CA GLU A 3 -25.46 -27.07 -9.02
C GLU A 3 -24.13 -26.95 -8.24
N PRO A 4 -23.14 -26.19 -8.74
CA PRO A 4 -21.84 -26.08 -8.09
C PRO A 4 -21.93 -25.25 -6.80
N VAL A 5 -21.53 -25.86 -5.69
CA VAL A 5 -21.34 -25.21 -4.39
C VAL A 5 -20.28 -24.11 -4.55
N ASN A 6 -20.72 -22.87 -4.40
CA ASN A 6 -19.84 -21.70 -4.35
C ASN A 6 -19.07 -21.71 -3.01
N ILE A 7 -17.82 -22.17 -3.04
CA ILE A 7 -16.93 -22.29 -1.87
C ILE A 7 -16.41 -20.92 -1.39
N PHE A 8 -16.72 -19.83 -2.11
CA PHE A 8 -16.34 -18.46 -1.74
C PHE A 8 -17.37 -17.78 -0.82
N GLN A 9 -17.97 -18.53 0.10
CA GLN A 9 -18.72 -17.91 1.18
C GLN A 9 -17.75 -17.10 2.05
N GLN A 10 -17.81 -15.78 1.86
CA GLN A 10 -17.26 -14.77 2.72
C GLN A 10 -17.67 -15.06 4.17
N THR A 11 -16.80 -15.72 4.93
CA THR A 11 -16.78 -15.54 6.40
C THR A 11 -16.10 -14.21 6.71
N ARG A 12 -16.60 -13.11 6.13
CA ARG A 12 -16.45 -11.79 6.74
C ARG A 12 -17.44 -11.74 7.89
N LYS A 13 -17.12 -12.46 8.97
CA LYS A 13 -17.66 -12.14 10.28
C LYS A 13 -17.13 -10.75 10.62
N HIS A 14 -17.98 -9.77 10.39
CA HIS A 14 -17.82 -8.39 10.77
C HIS A 14 -17.70 -8.31 12.30
N LEU A 15 -16.49 -8.53 12.81
CA LEU A 15 -16.12 -8.27 14.19
C LEU A 15 -15.81 -6.77 14.29
N LYS A 16 -16.85 -6.00 14.61
CA LYS A 16 -16.73 -4.64 15.16
C LYS A 16 -16.12 -4.73 16.55
N THR A 17 -14.79 -4.84 16.63
CA THR A 17 -14.03 -4.62 17.86
C THR A 17 -12.69 -3.99 17.47
N GLY A 18 -12.18 -3.04 18.26
CA GLY A 18 -10.91 -2.35 18.02
C GLY A 18 -9.72 -3.31 17.84
N ASN A 19 -9.47 -3.73 16.60
CA ASN A 19 -8.57 -4.82 16.21
C ASN A 19 -7.15 -4.34 15.81
N PHE A 20 -6.75 -3.13 16.19
CA PHE A 20 -5.39 -2.64 15.90
C PHE A 20 -4.33 -3.47 16.62
N THR A 21 -4.61 -3.88 17.86
CA THR A 21 -3.71 -4.74 18.64
C THR A 21 -3.50 -6.09 17.97
N PHE A 22 -4.57 -6.74 17.49
CA PHE A 22 -4.50 -8.02 16.78
C PHE A 22 -3.68 -7.94 15.49
N LEU A 23 -3.92 -6.92 14.65
CA LEU A 23 -3.14 -6.68 13.44
C LEU A 23 -1.67 -6.39 13.77
N SER A 24 -1.40 -5.59 14.81
CA SER A 24 -0.03 -5.29 15.22
C SER A 24 0.72 -6.52 15.73
N THR A 25 0.04 -7.42 16.46
CA THR A 25 0.60 -8.69 16.93
C THR A 25 0.88 -9.63 15.75
N GLN A 26 -0.02 -9.70 14.77
CA GLN A 26 0.21 -10.48 13.55
C GLN A 26 1.39 -9.95 12.74
N VAL A 27 1.47 -8.64 12.54
CA VAL A 27 2.60 -8.00 11.83
C VAL A 27 3.91 -8.27 12.57
N ALA A 28 3.92 -8.17 13.90
CA ALA A 28 5.10 -8.48 14.71
C ALA A 28 5.51 -9.96 14.57
N ALA A 29 4.54 -10.88 14.51
CA ALA A 29 4.81 -12.30 14.26
C ALA A 29 5.42 -12.52 12.87
N TRP A 30 4.86 -11.91 11.82
CA TRP A 30 5.41 -12.00 10.46
C TRP A 30 6.81 -11.38 10.34
N GLN A 31 7.09 -10.30 11.07
CA GLN A 31 8.44 -9.72 11.13
C GLN A 31 9.45 -10.69 11.76
N LYS A 32 9.07 -11.41 12.83
CA LYS A 32 9.92 -12.44 13.43
C LYS A 32 10.19 -13.57 12.44
N LEU A 33 9.14 -14.09 11.80
CA LEU A 33 9.26 -15.12 10.76
C LEU A 33 10.14 -14.66 9.58
N THR A 34 10.01 -13.39 9.18
CA THR A 34 10.83 -12.79 8.13
C THR A 34 12.32 -12.87 8.47
N LYS A 35 12.71 -12.58 9.71
CA LYS A 35 14.12 -12.67 10.14
C LYS A 35 14.66 -14.10 10.10
N LEU A 36 13.81 -15.09 10.37
CA LEU A 36 14.20 -16.49 10.40
C LEU A 36 14.38 -17.09 9.01
N ILE A 37 13.56 -16.68 8.04
CA ILE A 37 13.66 -17.16 6.66
C ILE A 37 14.71 -16.40 5.84
N GLN A 38 15.07 -15.18 6.23
CA GLN A 38 16.04 -14.34 5.53
C GLN A 38 17.39 -15.02 5.23
N PRO A 39 18.01 -15.78 6.16
CA PRO A 39 19.25 -16.51 5.85
C PRO A 39 19.05 -17.75 4.95
N ILE A 40 17.82 -18.27 4.87
CA ILE A 40 17.49 -19.49 4.10
C ILE A 40 17.20 -19.12 2.64
N LEU A 41 16.57 -17.97 2.43
CA LEU A 41 16.19 -17.49 1.11
C LEU A 41 17.37 -16.85 0.35
N PRO A 42 17.29 -16.77 -1.00
CA PRO A 42 18.39 -16.28 -1.81
C PRO A 42 18.67 -14.79 -1.54
N GLN A 43 19.91 -14.48 -1.19
CA GLN A 43 20.44 -13.13 -0.98
C GLN A 43 20.95 -12.53 -2.31
N PRO A 44 20.99 -11.19 -2.48
CA PRO A 44 20.76 -10.10 -1.51
C PRO A 44 19.30 -9.61 -1.37
N GLU A 45 18.31 -10.38 -1.83
CA GLU A 45 16.91 -9.94 -1.83
C GLU A 45 16.30 -9.77 -0.42
N GLN A 46 15.45 -8.73 -0.26
CA GLN A 46 14.76 -8.44 0.99
C GLN A 46 13.37 -9.07 1.01
N TRP A 47 13.37 -10.37 1.29
CA TRP A 47 12.15 -11.15 1.48
C TRP A 47 11.36 -10.65 2.69
N GLN A 48 10.04 -10.58 2.57
CA GLN A 48 9.12 -10.34 3.71
C GLN A 48 8.01 -11.36 3.71
N VAL A 49 7.72 -11.92 4.88
CA VAL A 49 6.52 -12.72 5.12
C VAL A 49 5.32 -11.79 5.19
N VAL A 50 4.31 -12.08 4.38
CA VAL A 50 3.06 -11.32 4.36
C VAL A 50 1.95 -12.08 5.07
N CYS A 51 1.95 -13.40 4.98
CA CYS A 51 0.93 -14.24 5.57
C CYS A 51 1.47 -15.65 5.75
N TYR A 52 1.14 -16.29 6.87
CA TYR A 52 1.33 -17.72 7.10
C TYR A 52 0.05 -18.27 7.72
N GLU A 53 -0.77 -18.91 6.91
CA GLU A 53 -2.07 -19.46 7.33
C GLU A 53 -2.33 -20.76 6.59
N HIS A 54 -2.96 -21.73 7.28
CA HIS A 54 -3.35 -23.03 6.70
C HIS A 54 -2.20 -23.76 5.99
N GLY A 55 -0.97 -23.63 6.50
CA GLY A 55 0.20 -24.24 5.88
C GLY A 55 0.69 -23.56 4.59
N ILE A 56 0.18 -22.37 4.26
CA ILE A 56 0.62 -21.60 3.10
C ILE A 56 1.43 -20.40 3.58
N LEU A 57 2.73 -20.41 3.29
CA LEU A 57 3.60 -19.26 3.53
C LEU A 57 3.62 -18.37 2.30
N THR A 58 3.21 -17.12 2.46
CA THR A 58 3.27 -16.10 1.40
C THR A 58 4.40 -15.13 1.70
N ILE A 59 5.38 -15.10 0.80
CA ILE A 59 6.52 -14.19 0.86
C ILE A 59 6.50 -13.22 -0.33
N THR A 60 7.08 -12.05 -0.11
CA THR A 60 7.27 -11.03 -1.15
C THR A 60 8.74 -10.65 -1.30
N GLY A 61 9.17 -10.40 -2.54
CA GLY A 61 10.49 -9.88 -2.89
C GLY A 61 10.40 -8.73 -3.89
N ALA A 62 11.47 -7.95 -4.06
CA ALA A 62 11.57 -6.87 -5.03
C ALA A 62 12.11 -7.32 -6.40
N ASN A 63 12.96 -8.35 -6.45
CA ASN A 63 13.57 -8.84 -7.68
C ASN A 63 12.74 -9.95 -8.35
N GLN A 64 12.22 -9.67 -9.54
CA GLN A 64 11.42 -10.60 -10.33
C GLN A 64 12.18 -11.88 -10.72
N ALA A 65 13.47 -11.78 -11.05
CA ALA A 65 14.25 -12.95 -11.43
C ALA A 65 14.44 -13.91 -10.24
N MET A 66 14.74 -13.36 -9.06
CA MET A 66 14.86 -14.17 -7.83
C MET A 66 13.53 -14.76 -7.40
N ILE A 67 12.41 -14.06 -7.60
CA ILE A 67 11.07 -14.60 -7.37
C ILE A 67 10.82 -15.82 -8.26
N SER A 68 11.12 -15.74 -9.55
CA SER A 68 10.97 -16.85 -10.48
C SER A 68 11.87 -18.04 -10.10
N GLN A 69 13.12 -17.77 -9.70
CA GLN A 69 14.04 -18.80 -9.21
C GLN A 69 13.52 -19.48 -7.95
N LEU A 70 12.99 -18.71 -7.00
CA LEU A 70 12.45 -19.23 -5.74
C LEU A 70 11.18 -20.06 -5.99
N ALA A 71 10.30 -19.59 -6.88
CA ALA A 71 9.11 -20.32 -7.30
C ALA A 71 9.47 -21.65 -7.99
N TYR A 72 10.53 -21.67 -8.80
CA TYR A 72 11.05 -22.90 -9.40
C TYR A 72 11.63 -23.87 -8.36
N LEU A 73 12.43 -23.35 -7.42
CA LEU A 73 13.05 -24.10 -6.33
C LEU A 73 12.14 -24.30 -5.11
N GLN A 74 10.83 -24.08 -5.27
CA GLN A 74 9.87 -24.08 -4.17
C GLN A 74 9.93 -25.37 -3.33
N LYS A 75 10.03 -26.54 -3.96
CA LYS A 75 10.07 -27.82 -3.24
C LYS A 75 11.28 -27.92 -2.31
N GLN A 76 12.45 -27.45 -2.77
CA GLN A 76 13.67 -27.47 -1.98
C GLN A 76 13.58 -26.53 -0.78
N TYR A 77 13.09 -25.31 -1.01
CA TYR A 77 12.91 -24.34 0.08
C TYR A 77 11.85 -24.78 1.08
N ILE A 78 10.76 -25.43 0.65
CA ILE A 78 9.76 -26.01 1.56
C ILE A 78 10.41 -27.04 2.48
N SER A 79 11.22 -27.96 1.94
CA SER A 79 11.92 -28.96 2.77
C SER A 79 12.88 -28.34 3.79
N GLN A 80 13.55 -27.24 3.43
CA GLN A 80 14.42 -26.51 4.36
C GLN A 80 13.62 -25.76 5.43
N LEU A 81 12.50 -25.13 5.05
CA LEU A 81 11.62 -24.41 5.97
C LEU A 81 10.94 -25.37 6.95
N LEU A 82 10.53 -26.56 6.52
CA LEU A 82 9.95 -27.62 7.38
C LEU A 82 10.87 -28.06 8.53
N GLN A 83 12.19 -27.85 8.43
CA GLN A 83 13.13 -28.12 9.54
C GLN A 83 12.94 -27.15 10.71
N LEU A 84 12.37 -25.97 10.47
CA LEU A 84 12.09 -25.00 11.51
C LEU A 84 10.78 -25.35 12.24
N PRO A 85 10.76 -25.27 13.58
CA PRO A 85 9.56 -25.60 14.36
C PRO A 85 8.37 -24.70 14.04
N GLU A 86 8.64 -23.48 13.56
CA GLU A 86 7.63 -22.47 13.21
C GLU A 86 6.92 -22.74 11.87
N PHE A 87 7.48 -23.59 11.01
CA PHE A 87 6.93 -23.92 9.69
C PHE A 87 6.61 -25.41 9.53
N LYS A 88 6.40 -26.14 10.62
CA LYS A 88 6.12 -27.59 10.59
C LYS A 88 4.88 -27.96 9.76
N ASP A 89 3.89 -27.08 9.72
CA ASP A 89 2.66 -27.27 8.94
C ASP A 89 2.76 -26.69 7.52
N LEU A 90 3.95 -26.30 7.05
CA LEU A 90 4.14 -25.70 5.73
C LEU A 90 3.91 -26.73 4.59
N GLN A 91 2.86 -26.50 3.82
CA GLN A 91 2.49 -27.28 2.64
C GLN A 91 2.84 -26.57 1.33
N LYS A 92 2.77 -25.23 1.31
CA LYS A 92 2.94 -24.44 0.08
C LYS A 92 3.66 -23.12 0.36
N LEU A 93 4.51 -22.72 -0.57
CA LEU A 93 5.19 -21.43 -0.59
C LEU A 93 4.64 -20.60 -1.76
N GLN A 94 4.03 -19.46 -1.45
CA GLN A 94 3.62 -18.48 -2.45
C GLN A 94 4.62 -17.34 -2.49
N VAL A 95 5.15 -17.05 -3.67
CA VAL A 95 6.10 -15.96 -3.88
C VAL A 95 5.42 -14.89 -4.72
N ARG A 96 5.42 -13.64 -4.25
CA ARG A 96 4.81 -12.51 -4.95
C ARG A 96 5.79 -11.36 -5.11
N LEU A 97 5.63 -10.61 -6.19
CA LEU A 97 6.38 -9.37 -6.39
C LEU A 97 5.85 -8.29 -5.45
N ARG A 98 6.75 -7.66 -4.69
CA ARG A 98 6.44 -6.47 -3.90
C ARG A 98 6.36 -5.29 -4.86
N ILE A 99 5.15 -4.77 -5.01
CA ILE A 99 4.96 -3.47 -5.65
C ILE A 99 5.38 -2.44 -4.60
N GLN A 100 6.52 -1.77 -4.82
CA GLN A 100 6.83 -0.57 -4.05
C GLN A 100 5.76 0.46 -4.39
N THR A 101 4.78 0.64 -3.49
CA THR A 101 3.95 1.83 -3.51
C THR A 101 4.90 2.99 -3.30
N GLN A 102 5.25 3.68 -4.39
CA GLN A 102 5.90 4.97 -4.30
C GLN A 102 5.10 5.80 -3.30
N PRO A 103 5.77 6.51 -2.36
CA PRO A 103 5.05 7.38 -1.45
C PRO A 103 4.15 8.29 -2.29
N PRO A 104 2.88 8.48 -1.90
CA PRO A 104 2.01 9.39 -2.63
C PRO A 104 2.77 10.70 -2.77
N LEU A 105 2.99 11.14 -4.02
CA LEU A 105 3.56 12.44 -4.31
C LEU A 105 2.85 13.43 -3.39
N LYS A 106 3.60 14.05 -2.47
CA LYS A 106 3.04 15.04 -1.54
C LYS A 106 2.15 15.94 -2.38
N PRO A 107 0.88 16.17 -1.98
CA PRO A 107 0.04 17.11 -2.72
C PRO A 107 0.83 18.41 -2.75
N GLN A 108 1.30 18.78 -3.95
CA GLN A 108 1.87 20.09 -4.16
C GLN A 108 0.75 21.03 -3.75
N SER A 109 0.93 21.71 -2.62
CA SER A 109 0.08 22.81 -2.25
C SER A 109 0.18 23.76 -3.43
N LEU A 110 -0.84 23.79 -4.28
CA LEU A 110 -1.02 24.83 -5.26
C LEU A 110 -1.14 26.09 -4.41
N SER A 111 -0.01 26.77 -4.20
CA SER A 111 0.01 28.11 -3.65
C SER A 111 -0.71 28.94 -4.69
N ARG A 112 -2.03 29.06 -4.51
CA ARG A 112 -2.93 29.82 -5.37
C ARG A 112 -2.73 31.30 -5.10
N SER A 113 -1.48 31.76 -5.19
CA SER A 113 -1.14 33.16 -5.11
C SER A 113 -1.08 33.68 -6.53
N LEU A 114 -2.03 34.55 -6.88
CA LEU A 114 -1.93 35.35 -8.09
C LEU A 114 -0.67 36.22 -8.00
N SER A 115 0.03 36.42 -9.11
CA SER A 115 1.16 37.36 -9.16
C SER A 115 0.67 38.77 -8.83
N PRO A 116 1.54 39.64 -8.25
CA PRO A 116 1.16 41.02 -7.92
C PRO A 116 0.60 41.77 -9.14
N ASP A 117 1.21 41.59 -10.32
CA ASP A 117 0.77 42.22 -11.57
C ASP A 117 -0.67 41.83 -11.93
N THR A 118 -1.04 40.55 -11.74
CA THR A 118 -2.40 40.07 -12.02
C THR A 118 -3.41 40.60 -11.01
N GLN A 119 -2.99 40.82 -9.75
CA GLN A 119 -3.86 41.40 -8.72
C GLN A 119 -4.17 42.87 -9.00
N ASP A 120 -3.18 43.65 -9.44
CA ASP A 120 -3.38 45.05 -9.80
C ASP A 120 -4.20 45.22 -11.08
N LEU A 121 -4.01 44.33 -12.07
CA LEU A 121 -4.86 44.30 -13.26
C LEU A 121 -6.32 44.02 -12.90
N LEU A 122 -6.58 43.03 -12.02
CA LEU A 122 -7.94 42.71 -11.55
C LEU A 122 -8.56 43.85 -10.72
N ARG A 123 -7.75 44.60 -9.95
CA ARG A 123 -8.21 45.76 -9.18
C ARG A 123 -8.58 46.92 -10.11
N GLY A 124 -7.73 47.25 -11.07
CA GLY A 124 -8.01 48.27 -12.08
C GLY A 124 -9.23 47.91 -12.92
N ALA A 125 -9.37 46.64 -13.33
CA ALA A 125 -10.53 46.19 -14.10
C ALA A 125 -11.86 46.33 -13.31
N ALA A 126 -11.84 46.17 -11.98
CA ALA A 126 -13.03 46.29 -11.15
C ALA A 126 -13.61 47.73 -11.16
N ASP A 127 -12.77 48.75 -11.33
CA ASP A 127 -13.20 50.16 -11.39
C ASP A 127 -13.93 50.50 -12.70
N PHE A 128 -13.72 49.71 -13.76
CA PHE A 128 -14.37 49.89 -15.06
C PHE A 128 -15.66 49.06 -15.21
N VAL A 129 -16.04 48.28 -14.20
CA VAL A 129 -17.23 47.41 -14.24
C VAL A 129 -18.40 48.10 -13.56
N SER A 130 -19.45 48.40 -14.33
CA SER A 130 -20.67 49.04 -13.84
C SER A 130 -21.56 48.13 -12.97
N ASP A 131 -21.37 46.80 -13.04
CA ASP A 131 -22.10 45.85 -12.20
C ASP A 131 -21.46 45.72 -10.81
N PRO A 132 -22.17 46.09 -9.73
CA PRO A 132 -21.60 46.14 -8.37
C PRO A 132 -21.26 44.75 -7.82
N LYS A 133 -21.91 43.69 -8.30
CA LYS A 133 -21.67 42.32 -7.83
C LYS A 133 -20.41 41.76 -8.48
N LEU A 134 -20.20 42.05 -9.76
CA LEU A 134 -19.05 41.63 -10.53
C LEU A 134 -17.79 42.38 -10.11
N SER A 135 -17.86 43.71 -9.92
CA SER A 135 -16.72 44.49 -9.43
C SER A 135 -16.25 43.99 -8.05
N GLN A 136 -17.19 43.71 -7.14
CA GLN A 136 -16.89 43.15 -5.84
C GLN A 136 -16.31 41.73 -5.91
N ALA A 137 -16.75 40.91 -6.87
CA ALA A 137 -16.19 39.58 -7.10
C ALA A 137 -14.74 39.65 -7.62
N MET A 138 -14.43 40.61 -8.52
CA MET A 138 -13.06 40.84 -9.01
C MET A 138 -12.14 41.33 -7.90
N LEU A 139 -12.59 42.26 -7.05
CA LEU A 139 -11.84 42.72 -5.87
C LEU A 139 -11.57 41.57 -4.87
N ARG A 140 -12.55 40.68 -4.67
CA ARG A 140 -12.40 39.48 -3.84
C ARG A 140 -11.40 38.48 -4.41
N LEU A 141 -11.33 38.37 -5.74
CA LEU A 141 -10.38 37.50 -6.44
C LEU A 141 -8.95 38.07 -6.38
N ALA A 142 -8.80 39.39 -6.54
CA ALA A 142 -7.53 40.09 -6.40
C ALA A 142 -6.98 40.04 -4.96
N ARG A 143 -7.87 39.98 -3.96
CA ARG A 143 -7.49 39.85 -2.54
C ARG A 143 -7.16 38.38 -2.22
N ASN A 144 -5.91 38.02 -2.48
CA ASN A 144 -5.33 36.71 -2.15
C ASN A 144 -5.68 36.31 -0.70
N LYS A 145 -6.50 35.28 -0.51
CA LYS A 145 -6.72 34.68 0.81
C LYS A 145 -5.60 33.68 1.06
N LYS A 146 -4.66 34.05 1.93
CA LYS A 146 -3.75 33.10 2.58
C LYS A 146 -4.54 31.99 3.28
#